data_AF-A0AAV0JQJ6-F1
#
_entry.id   AF-A0AAV0JQJ6-F1
#
_cell.length_a   1.000
_cell.length_b   1.000
_cell.length_c   1.000
_cell.angle_alpha   90.00
_cell.angle_beta   90.00
_cell.angle_gamma   90.00
#
_symmetry.space_group_name_H-M   'P 1'
#
loop_
_entity.id
_entity.type
_entity.pdbx_description
1 polymer ?
#
loop_
_entity_poly.entity_id
_entity_poly.type
_entity_poly.pdbx_seq_one_letter_code
_entity_poly.pdbx_strand_id
1 'polypeptide(L)'
;MLLIAATILVVICRTIESTPEEDKIVKLPGQPEVSFQQYAGYVTVDETQQRKLFYYFVEAETNSTSKPLVLWLNGGPGCSSVGGGAFTEHGPFKPNAAGYLVKNDYSWNKEANMIYLESPAGVGFSYSTDSSFYNSVNDTITAHDNLAFLQQWLLKFPQYKNRDLFIAGESYAGHYVPQLAQLIVESESNLSMRAIAIGNPTLEFDTDFNAEGQFYWSHGLISEDTYNFANAACNTSRLRRQAMSRDFSESCKIVAALIHAQVPEQDFDTYDVTADSCLSKAATNVRAEESTDLCIQDEMNKYLNRKDVQQAMHAQLVAISNWTACTHRIKYDESNLENPTIGVVGSLVGSGIRVLVYSGDQDAAIPFIGTRSLVNRLSKQLGLNTTVPYKPWFDGFQVGGWTQVYGENNKLSYATIRGASHMAPLSSPKRSLTLFAAFLAGKPLAA
;
A
#
# COMPACT_ATOMS: atom_id res chain seq x y z
N MET A 1 68.27 27.50 21.50
CA MET A 1 67.42 26.81 20.51
C MET A 1 66.80 25.59 21.18
N LEU A 2 65.54 25.68 21.59
CA LEU A 2 64.75 24.54 22.06
C LEU A 2 63.38 24.68 21.39
N LEU A 3 63.15 23.90 20.34
CA LEU A 3 61.84 23.75 19.71
C LEU A 3 61.06 22.72 20.53
N ILE A 4 59.94 23.13 21.10
CA ILE A 4 58.94 22.24 21.69
C ILE A 4 57.94 21.92 20.58
N ALA A 5 57.93 20.68 20.10
CA ALA A 5 56.95 20.19 19.14
C ALA A 5 55.69 19.73 19.90
N ALA A 6 54.60 20.48 19.78
CA ALA A 6 53.29 20.08 20.27
C ALA A 6 52.65 19.10 19.27
N THR A 7 52.43 17.86 19.69
CA THR A 7 51.73 16.84 18.90
C THR A 7 50.23 17.01 19.13
N ILE A 8 49.50 17.44 18.10
CA ILE A 8 48.04 17.51 18.11
C ILE A 8 47.50 16.10 17.87
N LEU A 9 46.87 15.51 18.89
CA LEU A 9 46.17 14.24 18.79
C LEU A 9 44.78 14.50 18.16
N VAL A 10 44.63 14.23 16.86
CA VAL A 10 43.32 14.26 16.20
C VAL A 10 42.58 12.98 16.57
N VAL A 11 41.64 13.08 17.52
CA VAL A 11 40.70 11.99 17.82
C VAL A 11 39.66 11.98 16.70
N ILE A 12 39.82 11.06 15.75
CA ILE A 12 38.79 10.76 14.76
C ILE A 12 37.70 9.97 15.48
N CYS A 13 36.68 10.67 15.96
CA CYS A 13 35.45 10.04 16.43
C CYS A 13 34.71 9.49 15.20
N ARG A 14 34.97 8.23 14.83
CA ARG A 14 34.08 7.50 13.93
C ARG A 14 32.79 7.27 14.71
N THR A 15 31.74 8.02 14.41
CA THR A 15 30.39 7.64 14.82
C THR A 15 30.12 6.28 14.17
N ILE A 16 30.17 5.22 14.97
CA ILE A 16 29.67 3.92 14.56
C ILE A 16 28.15 4.12 14.47
N GLU A 17 27.64 4.35 13.26
CA GLU A 17 26.20 4.31 12.98
C GLU A 17 25.77 2.84 13.14
N SER A 18 25.53 2.42 14.38
CA SER A 18 25.06 1.08 14.68
C SER A 18 23.56 1.03 14.48
N THR A 19 23.13 0.19 13.54
CA THR A 19 21.72 -0.21 13.38
C THR A 19 21.22 -0.87 14.68
N PRO A 20 19.94 -0.73 15.05
CA PRO A 20 19.39 -1.35 16.26
C PRO A 20 19.46 -2.87 16.19
N GLU A 21 20.48 -3.47 16.82
CA GLU A 21 20.59 -4.92 16.94
C GLU A 21 19.39 -5.55 17.69
N GLU A 22 18.69 -4.76 18.51
CA GLU A 22 17.45 -5.16 19.19
C GLU A 22 16.28 -5.48 18.25
N ASP A 23 16.21 -4.83 17.09
CA ASP A 23 15.12 -5.05 16.12
C ASP A 23 15.52 -6.04 15.02
N LYS A 24 16.78 -6.47 15.00
CA LYS A 24 17.31 -7.31 13.94
C LYS A 24 16.65 -8.68 13.97
N ILE A 25 16.18 -9.12 12.81
CA ILE A 25 15.64 -10.47 12.62
C ILE A 25 16.76 -11.34 12.07
N VAL A 26 17.31 -12.21 12.91
CA VAL A 26 18.37 -13.15 12.48
C VAL A 26 17.87 -14.10 11.40
N LYS A 27 16.71 -14.72 11.63
CA LYS A 27 16.05 -15.64 10.70
C LYS A 27 14.57 -15.78 11.07
N LEU A 28 13.67 -15.58 10.12
CA LEU A 28 12.26 -15.92 10.30
C LEU A 28 12.06 -17.46 10.25
N PRO A 29 11.15 -18.03 11.05
CA PRO A 29 10.86 -19.46 11.01
C PRO A 29 10.48 -19.95 9.61
N GLY A 30 11.25 -20.90 9.07
CA GLY A 30 11.00 -21.44 7.74
C GLY A 30 11.42 -20.54 6.57
N GLN A 31 12.18 -19.46 6.80
CA GLN A 31 12.73 -18.67 5.69
C GLN A 31 13.85 -19.38 4.91
N PRO A 32 13.93 -19.15 3.58
CA PRO A 32 15.09 -19.54 2.80
C PRO A 32 16.30 -18.66 3.13
N GLU A 33 17.49 -19.09 2.69
CA GLU A 33 18.70 -18.28 2.83
C GLU A 33 18.61 -16.99 1.99
N VAL A 34 19.01 -15.87 2.59
CA VAL A 34 18.98 -14.53 1.97
C VAL A 34 20.23 -13.74 2.35
N SER A 35 20.60 -12.78 1.51
CA SER A 35 21.79 -11.93 1.70
C SER A 35 21.49 -10.54 2.25
N PHE A 36 20.22 -10.14 2.32
CA PHE A 36 19.81 -8.84 2.83
C PHE A 36 19.53 -8.88 4.34
N GLN A 37 19.64 -7.73 4.99
CA GLN A 37 19.25 -7.56 6.39
C GLN A 37 17.76 -7.26 6.52
N GLN A 38 17.18 -7.66 7.64
CA GLN A 38 15.78 -7.43 7.95
C GLN A 38 15.60 -7.15 9.45
N TYR A 39 14.65 -6.29 9.75
CA TYR A 39 14.39 -5.74 11.08
C TYR A 39 12.89 -5.64 11.31
N ALA A 40 12.46 -5.87 12.53
CA ALA A 40 11.09 -5.61 12.95
C ALA A 40 11.06 -5.13 14.39
N GLY A 41 10.11 -4.27 14.70
CA GLY A 41 10.01 -3.69 16.03
C GLY A 41 9.00 -2.57 16.07
N TYR A 42 9.13 -1.74 17.10
CA TYR A 42 8.16 -0.68 17.40
C TYR A 42 8.82 0.68 17.42
N VAL A 43 8.05 1.67 16.97
CA VAL A 43 8.34 3.09 17.17
C VAL A 43 7.17 3.71 17.93
N THR A 44 7.48 4.38 19.04
CA THR A 44 6.48 5.17 19.78
C THR A 44 6.23 6.47 19.02
N VAL A 45 4.97 6.72 18.67
CA VAL A 45 4.54 7.92 17.93
C VAL A 45 3.80 8.91 18.82
N ASP A 46 3.30 8.46 19.97
CA ASP A 46 2.68 9.30 21.00
C ASP A 46 2.90 8.70 22.39
N GLU A 47 3.62 9.43 23.25
CA GLU A 47 3.90 9.02 24.62
C GLU A 47 2.71 9.22 25.56
N THR A 48 1.77 10.11 25.25
CA THR A 48 0.62 10.39 26.13
C THR A 48 -0.42 9.29 26.00
N GLN A 49 -0.77 8.91 24.77
CA GLN A 49 -1.70 7.82 24.49
C GLN A 49 -0.99 6.47 24.31
N GLN A 50 0.34 6.45 24.42
CA GLN A 50 1.19 5.26 24.31
C GLN A 50 0.94 4.50 22.99
N ARG A 51 0.85 5.25 21.89
CA ARG A 51 0.68 4.68 20.55
C ARG A 51 2.04 4.22 20.03
N LYS A 52 2.11 2.95 19.64
CA LYS A 52 3.30 2.33 19.05
C LYS A 52 2.94 1.67 17.73
N LEU A 53 3.65 2.06 16.68
CA LEU A 53 3.52 1.47 15.36
C LEU A 53 4.58 0.40 15.15
N PHE A 54 4.14 -0.77 14.73
CA PHE A 54 4.96 -1.90 14.35
C PHE A 54 5.39 -1.77 12.89
N TYR A 55 6.65 -2.08 12.61
CA TYR A 55 7.18 -2.08 11.27
C TYR A 55 7.95 -3.38 10.98
N TYR A 56 7.96 -3.76 9.70
CA TYR A 56 8.91 -4.72 9.15
C TYR A 56 9.73 -4.02 8.08
N PHE A 57 11.04 -3.98 8.25
CA PHE A 57 11.99 -3.34 7.34
C PHE A 57 12.89 -4.39 6.70
N VAL A 58 13.03 -4.33 5.39
CA VAL A 58 13.95 -5.18 4.63
C VAL A 58 14.85 -4.33 3.76
N GLU A 59 16.15 -4.58 3.86
CA GLU A 59 17.12 -3.93 2.97
C GLU A 59 16.96 -4.42 1.53
N ALA A 60 17.46 -3.60 0.61
CA ALA A 60 17.50 -4.01 -0.79
C ALA A 60 18.40 -5.25 -0.96
N GLU A 61 18.02 -6.20 -1.83
CA GLU A 61 18.79 -7.43 -2.06
C GLU A 61 20.22 -7.15 -2.52
N THR A 62 20.42 -6.05 -3.26
CA THR A 62 21.71 -5.61 -3.77
C THR A 62 21.90 -4.11 -3.54
N ASN A 63 23.14 -3.72 -3.21
CA ASN A 63 23.54 -2.32 -3.05
C ASN A 63 22.62 -1.49 -2.13
N SER A 64 22.19 -2.07 -0.99
CA SER A 64 21.26 -1.45 -0.02
C SER A 64 21.69 -0.06 0.43
N THR A 65 22.99 0.18 0.52
CA THR A 65 23.60 1.49 0.86
C THR A 65 23.48 2.57 -0.22
N SER A 66 23.02 2.25 -1.43
CA SER A 66 22.75 3.22 -2.51
C SER A 66 21.27 3.32 -2.89
N LYS A 67 20.51 2.22 -2.73
CA LYS A 67 19.10 2.13 -3.12
C LYS A 67 18.19 3.01 -2.26
N PRO A 68 17.07 3.53 -2.80
CA PRO A 68 16.17 4.44 -2.08
C PRO A 68 15.48 3.78 -0.88
N LEU A 69 14.83 4.59 -0.05
CA LEU A 69 13.95 4.14 1.02
C LEU A 69 12.49 4.29 0.57
N VAL A 70 11.70 3.24 0.73
CA VAL A 70 10.29 3.23 0.32
C VAL A 70 9.45 2.80 1.52
N LEU A 71 8.54 3.68 1.95
CA LEU A 71 7.49 3.34 2.89
C LEU A 71 6.29 2.75 2.11
N TRP A 72 5.80 1.58 2.53
CA TRP A 72 4.60 0.96 2.01
C TRP A 72 3.47 0.97 3.04
N LEU A 73 2.27 1.36 2.58
CA LEU A 73 1.03 1.41 3.35
C LEU A 73 -0.09 0.66 2.63
N ASN A 74 -0.62 -0.41 3.23
CA ASN A 74 -1.92 -0.96 2.81
C ASN A 74 -3.06 -0.04 3.31
N GLY A 75 -4.27 -0.26 2.78
CA GLY A 75 -5.45 0.55 3.07
C GLY A 75 -6.37 -0.04 4.15
N GLY A 76 -7.61 -0.33 3.76
CA GLY A 76 -8.70 -0.77 4.64
C GLY A 76 -9.83 0.27 4.68
N PRO A 77 -9.82 1.24 5.60
CA PRO A 77 -8.79 1.55 6.60
C PRO A 77 -8.63 0.46 7.67
N GLY A 78 -7.41 0.25 8.16
CA GLY A 78 -7.13 -0.71 9.24
C GLY A 78 -6.55 -2.05 8.80
N CYS A 79 -6.06 -2.17 7.57
CA CYS A 79 -5.40 -3.37 7.07
C CYS A 79 -3.88 -3.30 7.21
N SER A 80 -3.24 -4.43 7.49
CA SER A 80 -1.82 -4.52 7.81
C SER A 80 -0.93 -4.45 6.58
N SER A 81 0.05 -3.54 6.60
CA SER A 81 1.13 -3.47 5.61
C SER A 81 2.12 -4.62 5.67
N VAL A 82 2.24 -5.26 6.84
CA VAL A 82 3.09 -6.43 7.03
C VAL A 82 2.39 -7.65 6.41
N GLY A 83 1.12 -7.86 6.74
CA GLY A 83 0.34 -8.98 6.19
C GLY A 83 0.09 -8.89 4.69
N GLY A 84 -0.51 -7.78 4.23
CA GLY A 84 -0.81 -7.53 2.82
C GLY A 84 0.47 -7.31 2.01
N GLY A 85 1.13 -6.17 2.20
CA GLY A 85 2.31 -5.80 1.43
C GLY A 85 3.46 -6.81 1.53
N ALA A 86 3.93 -7.09 2.76
CA ALA A 86 5.18 -7.83 2.96
C ALA A 86 5.06 -9.35 2.77
N PHE A 87 3.97 -9.96 3.24
CA PHE A 87 3.81 -11.41 3.23
C PHE A 87 2.85 -11.93 2.16
N THR A 88 2.11 -11.06 1.46
CA THR A 88 1.19 -11.49 0.40
C THR A 88 1.58 -10.96 -0.97
N GLU A 89 1.84 -9.66 -1.06
CA GLU A 89 1.99 -8.96 -2.33
C GLU A 89 3.44 -9.00 -2.86
N HIS A 90 4.30 -8.13 -2.34
CA HIS A 90 5.59 -7.80 -2.95
C HIS A 90 6.77 -7.75 -1.98
N GLY A 91 6.59 -8.18 -0.73
CA GLY A 91 7.74 -8.43 0.15
C GLY A 91 8.55 -9.65 -0.28
N PRO A 92 9.69 -9.90 0.39
CA PRO A 92 10.67 -10.87 -0.05
C PRO A 92 10.22 -12.33 0.08
N PHE A 93 9.15 -12.57 0.84
CA PHE A 93 8.68 -13.90 1.16
C PHE A 93 7.16 -14.00 1.04
N LYS A 94 6.69 -15.21 0.69
CA LYS A 94 5.28 -15.60 0.75
C LYS A 94 5.15 -16.85 1.63
N PRO A 95 4.26 -16.87 2.63
CA PRO A 95 3.96 -18.09 3.38
C PRO A 95 3.35 -19.14 2.45
N ASN A 96 3.50 -20.40 2.80
CA ASN A 96 2.85 -21.53 2.12
C ASN A 96 2.00 -22.36 3.10
N ALA A 97 1.15 -23.24 2.57
CA ALA A 97 0.27 -24.11 3.36
C ALA A 97 0.98 -24.95 4.44
N ALA A 98 2.25 -25.27 4.24
CA ALA A 98 3.06 -26.06 5.17
C ALA A 98 3.67 -25.21 6.32
N GLY A 99 3.45 -23.89 6.31
CA GLY A 99 3.97 -22.97 7.30
C GLY A 99 5.44 -22.57 7.08
N TYR A 100 5.97 -22.76 5.87
CA TYR A 100 7.28 -22.24 5.49
C TYR A 100 7.13 -20.96 4.68
N LEU A 101 8.24 -20.23 4.50
CA LEU A 101 8.30 -19.09 3.61
C LEU A 101 8.96 -19.50 2.29
N VAL A 102 8.38 -19.05 1.18
CA VAL A 102 8.92 -19.17 -0.18
C VAL A 102 9.45 -17.81 -0.61
N LYS A 103 10.60 -17.78 -1.27
CA LYS A 103 11.17 -16.53 -1.79
C LYS A 103 10.26 -15.96 -2.89
N ASN A 104 10.01 -14.65 -2.85
CA ASN A 104 9.32 -13.93 -3.91
C ASN A 104 10.31 -13.41 -4.95
N ASP A 105 10.33 -14.03 -6.13
CA ASP A 105 11.23 -13.63 -7.22
C ASP A 105 10.92 -12.26 -7.83
N TYR A 106 9.77 -11.68 -7.49
CA TYR A 106 9.35 -10.35 -7.94
C TYR A 106 9.22 -9.35 -6.80
N SER A 107 9.91 -9.60 -5.67
CA SER A 107 9.88 -8.67 -4.55
C SER A 107 10.39 -7.27 -4.93
N TRP A 108 9.72 -6.25 -4.41
CA TRP A 108 10.12 -4.85 -4.57
C TRP A 108 11.43 -4.52 -3.85
N ASN A 109 11.87 -5.33 -2.86
CA ASN A 109 13.18 -5.11 -2.24
C ASN A 109 14.36 -5.43 -3.18
N LYS A 110 14.11 -5.89 -4.42
CA LYS A 110 15.12 -5.90 -5.47
C LYS A 110 15.54 -4.50 -5.89
N GLU A 111 14.65 -3.51 -5.72
CA GLU A 111 14.86 -2.14 -6.19
C GLU A 111 14.99 -1.09 -5.08
N ALA A 112 14.58 -1.41 -3.85
CA ALA A 112 14.58 -0.45 -2.74
C ALA A 112 14.77 -1.10 -1.37
N ASN A 113 15.12 -0.28 -0.38
CA ASN A 113 14.95 -0.63 1.03
C ASN A 113 13.48 -0.38 1.40
N MET A 114 12.76 -1.41 1.83
CA MET A 114 11.31 -1.37 1.99
C MET A 114 10.92 -1.36 3.48
N ILE A 115 10.14 -0.37 3.89
CA ILE A 115 9.49 -0.31 5.21
C ILE A 115 8.01 -0.64 5.01
N TYR A 116 7.54 -1.70 5.65
CA TYR A 116 6.13 -2.05 5.75
C TYR A 116 5.62 -1.61 7.13
N LEU A 117 4.75 -0.62 7.17
CA LEU A 117 4.29 0.00 8.42
C LEU A 117 2.84 -0.39 8.72
N GLU A 118 2.59 -1.05 9.86
CA GLU A 118 1.23 -1.29 10.32
C GLU A 118 0.69 0.00 10.96
N SER A 119 -0.20 0.69 10.26
CA SER A 119 -0.77 1.97 10.69
C SER A 119 -2.25 2.02 10.31
N PRO A 120 -3.13 2.63 11.13
CA PRO A 120 -2.87 3.28 12.42
C PRO A 120 -2.64 2.30 13.60
N ALA A 121 -2.38 2.82 14.80
CA ALA A 121 -2.31 1.99 16.00
C ALA A 121 -3.60 1.17 16.20
N GLY A 122 -3.48 -0.13 16.44
CA GLY A 122 -4.58 -1.10 16.45
C GLY A 122 -4.61 -2.02 15.24
N VAL A 123 -3.87 -1.68 14.17
CA VAL A 123 -3.65 -2.54 13.00
C VAL A 123 -2.56 -3.56 13.28
N GLY A 124 -2.87 -4.84 13.07
CA GLY A 124 -1.92 -5.93 13.24
C GLY A 124 -1.28 -5.96 14.63
N PHE A 125 0.04 -5.82 14.69
CA PHE A 125 0.82 -5.76 15.93
C PHE A 125 0.93 -4.34 16.50
N SER A 126 0.59 -3.29 15.76
CA SER A 126 0.55 -1.90 16.25
C SER A 126 -0.55 -1.72 17.30
N TYR A 127 -0.29 -0.91 18.32
CA TYR A 127 -1.23 -0.78 19.44
C TYR A 127 -1.17 0.57 20.14
N SER A 128 -2.19 0.83 20.93
CA SER A 128 -2.30 1.88 21.93
C SER A 128 -2.65 1.20 23.25
N THR A 129 -1.98 1.54 24.35
CA THR A 129 -2.44 1.06 25.67
C THR A 129 -3.65 1.84 26.18
N ASP A 130 -3.87 3.05 25.66
CA ASP A 130 -5.11 3.80 25.87
C ASP A 130 -6.20 3.27 24.93
N SER A 131 -7.17 2.54 25.49
CA SER A 131 -8.29 1.98 24.73
C SER A 131 -9.26 3.03 24.18
N SER A 132 -9.27 4.25 24.73
CA SER A 132 -10.17 5.31 24.28
C SER A 132 -9.82 5.80 22.87
N PHE A 133 -8.52 5.80 22.54
CA PHE A 133 -7.96 6.16 21.23
C PHE A 133 -8.66 5.45 20.07
N TYR A 134 -9.02 4.18 20.24
CA TYR A 134 -9.65 3.39 19.18
C TYR A 134 -11.03 3.90 18.74
N ASN A 135 -11.62 4.86 19.45
CA ASN A 135 -12.90 5.47 19.08
C ASN A 135 -12.76 6.80 18.32
N SER A 136 -11.53 7.28 18.10
CA SER A 136 -11.26 8.59 17.50
C SER A 136 -10.29 8.54 16.33
N VAL A 137 -10.04 7.36 15.76
CA VAL A 137 -9.05 7.18 14.69
C VAL A 137 -9.55 7.82 13.40
N ASN A 138 -8.71 8.62 12.75
CA ASN A 138 -9.05 9.36 11.53
C ASN A 138 -7.81 9.60 10.65
N ASP A 139 -8.00 10.17 9.47
CA ASP A 139 -6.96 10.44 8.47
C ASP A 139 -5.88 11.38 9.03
N THR A 140 -6.29 12.43 9.74
CA THR A 140 -5.37 13.43 10.31
C THR A 140 -4.42 12.80 11.34
N ILE A 141 -4.95 12.05 12.30
CA ILE A 141 -4.13 11.37 13.31
C ILE A 141 -3.22 10.34 12.65
N THR A 142 -3.74 9.56 11.71
CA THR A 142 -2.95 8.56 10.97
C THR A 142 -1.78 9.20 10.23
N ALA A 143 -1.99 10.34 9.56
CA ALA A 143 -0.94 11.06 8.86
C ALA A 143 0.12 11.64 9.81
N HIS A 144 -0.29 12.22 10.95
CA HIS A 144 0.64 12.72 11.98
C HIS A 144 1.44 11.60 12.64
N ASP A 145 0.80 10.48 12.98
CA ASP A 145 1.47 9.31 13.55
C ASP A 145 2.48 8.71 12.57
N ASN A 146 2.15 8.65 11.28
CA ASN A 146 3.08 8.17 10.25
C ASN A 146 4.28 9.12 10.04
N LEU A 147 4.08 10.44 10.14
CA LEU A 147 5.17 11.41 10.11
C LEU A 147 6.08 11.26 11.34
N ALA A 148 5.49 11.15 12.53
CA ALA A 148 6.22 10.90 13.77
C ALA A 148 7.00 9.59 13.69
N PHE A 149 6.39 8.53 13.14
CA PHE A 149 7.06 7.27 12.87
C PHE A 149 8.32 7.47 12.04
N LEU A 150 8.24 8.12 10.86
CA LEU A 150 9.39 8.32 10.00
C LEU A 150 10.51 9.12 10.67
N GLN A 151 10.15 10.16 11.43
CA GLN A 151 11.11 10.99 12.16
C GLN A 151 11.84 10.18 13.24
N GLN A 152 11.11 9.43 14.05
CA GLN A 152 11.68 8.60 15.12
C GLN A 152 12.43 7.38 14.57
N TRP A 153 11.93 6.77 13.50
CA TRP A 153 12.56 5.64 12.83
C TRP A 153 13.94 6.04 12.28
N LEU A 154 14.10 7.25 11.73
CA LEU A 154 15.41 7.75 11.30
C LEU A 154 16.39 8.04 12.43
N LEU A 155 15.93 8.24 13.67
CA LEU A 155 16.82 8.27 14.83
C LEU A 155 17.34 6.87 15.14
N LYS A 156 16.52 5.84 14.90
CA LYS A 156 16.87 4.44 15.06
C LYS A 156 17.78 3.94 13.92
N PHE A 157 17.54 4.40 12.70
CA PHE A 157 18.32 4.04 11.50
C PHE A 157 18.99 5.27 10.85
N PRO A 158 19.98 5.89 11.51
CA PRO A 158 20.58 7.16 11.07
C PRO A 158 21.22 7.09 9.67
N GLN A 159 21.68 5.90 9.24
CA GLN A 159 22.29 5.68 7.93
C GLN A 159 21.35 5.94 6.74
N TYR A 160 20.03 6.06 6.98
CA TYR A 160 19.04 6.39 5.95
C TYR A 160 18.58 7.86 5.98
N LYS A 161 19.09 8.70 6.88
CA LYS A 161 18.58 10.08 7.06
C LYS A 161 18.60 10.94 5.79
N ASN A 162 19.61 10.75 4.94
CA ASN A 162 19.75 11.48 3.67
C ASN A 162 19.32 10.65 2.46
N ARG A 163 18.59 9.55 2.68
CA ARG A 163 18.14 8.69 1.59
C ARG A 163 16.96 9.32 0.87
N ASP A 164 16.95 9.21 -0.45
CA ASP A 164 15.76 9.50 -1.25
C ASP A 164 14.56 8.68 -0.73
N LEU A 165 13.53 9.39 -0.29
CA LEU A 165 12.32 8.82 0.31
C LEU A 165 11.19 8.79 -0.73
N PHE A 166 10.55 7.65 -0.80
CA PHE A 166 9.35 7.39 -1.58
C PHE A 166 8.27 6.86 -0.65
N ILE A 167 7.02 7.19 -0.94
CA ILE A 167 5.88 6.65 -0.19
C ILE A 167 4.95 5.99 -1.20
N ALA A 168 4.67 4.72 -0.97
CA ALA A 168 3.80 3.93 -1.81
C ALA A 168 2.69 3.28 -0.97
N GLY A 169 1.58 2.96 -1.60
CA GLY A 169 0.50 2.23 -0.96
C GLY A 169 -0.63 1.88 -1.90
N GLU A 170 -1.62 1.18 -1.38
CA GLU A 170 -2.80 0.75 -2.14
C GLU A 170 -4.14 1.04 -1.45
N SER A 171 -5.23 1.03 -2.22
CA SER A 171 -6.60 1.09 -1.70
C SER A 171 -6.87 2.40 -0.95
N TYR A 172 -7.35 2.33 0.31
CA TYR A 172 -7.50 3.50 1.18
C TYR A 172 -6.17 4.25 1.43
N ALA A 173 -5.00 3.69 1.11
CA ALA A 173 -3.76 4.45 1.10
C ALA A 173 -3.73 5.58 0.04
N GLY A 174 -4.72 5.62 -0.88
CA GLY A 174 -5.05 6.83 -1.65
C GLY A 174 -5.42 8.03 -0.78
N HIS A 175 -5.84 7.82 0.47
CA HIS A 175 -5.96 8.85 1.49
C HIS A 175 -4.63 9.02 2.26
N TYR A 176 -4.05 7.92 2.75
CA TYR A 176 -2.87 7.97 3.63
C TYR A 176 -1.63 8.58 2.98
N VAL A 177 -1.30 8.13 1.77
CA VAL A 177 -0.05 8.48 1.09
C VAL A 177 -0.01 9.96 0.71
N PRO A 178 -1.02 10.54 0.04
CA PRO A 178 -1.00 11.96 -0.29
C PRO A 178 -1.00 12.86 0.95
N GLN A 179 -1.78 12.54 1.98
CA GLN A 179 -1.85 13.35 3.20
C GLN A 179 -0.53 13.32 3.99
N LEU A 180 0.10 12.15 4.12
CA LEU A 180 1.43 12.05 4.74
C LEU A 180 2.47 12.81 3.93
N ALA A 181 2.49 12.64 2.61
CA ALA A 181 3.43 13.35 1.74
C ALA A 181 3.24 14.88 1.82
N GLN A 182 2.00 15.35 1.92
CA GLN A 182 1.70 16.77 2.09
C GLN A 182 2.25 17.28 3.42
N LEU A 183 1.99 16.59 4.53
CA LEU A 183 2.53 16.96 5.83
C LEU A 183 4.07 17.00 5.83
N ILE A 184 4.73 16.06 5.13
CA ILE A 184 6.19 16.04 5.00
C ILE A 184 6.71 17.29 4.28
N VAL A 185 6.05 17.67 3.18
CA VAL A 185 6.41 18.85 2.37
C VAL A 185 6.15 20.15 3.14
N GLU A 186 5.02 20.25 3.85
CA GLU A 186 4.63 21.46 4.58
C GLU A 186 5.39 21.65 5.89
N SER A 187 5.83 20.57 6.54
CA SER A 187 6.58 20.63 7.80
C SER A 187 8.06 20.99 7.64
N GLU A 188 8.55 21.20 6.42
CA GLU A 188 9.98 21.36 6.09
C GLU A 188 10.87 20.31 6.79
N SER A 189 10.32 19.09 6.94
CA SER A 189 11.04 18.01 7.59
C SER A 189 12.34 17.68 6.85
N ASN A 190 13.36 17.20 7.56
CA ASN A 190 14.63 16.78 6.95
C ASN A 190 14.50 15.49 6.08
N LEU A 191 13.28 15.09 5.71
CA LEU A 191 13.01 13.91 4.89
C LEU A 191 13.18 14.26 3.40
N SER A 192 14.04 13.52 2.71
CA SER A 192 14.33 13.75 1.28
C SER A 192 13.24 13.18 0.37
N MET A 193 12.01 13.70 0.47
CA MET A 193 10.85 13.23 -0.28
C MET A 193 11.01 13.44 -1.79
N ARG A 194 10.79 12.38 -2.59
CA ARG A 194 10.96 12.40 -4.05
C ARG A 194 9.68 12.18 -4.83
N ALA A 195 8.92 11.15 -4.47
CA ALA A 195 7.75 10.75 -5.24
C ALA A 195 6.80 9.88 -4.42
N ILE A 196 5.53 9.83 -4.85
CA ILE A 196 4.53 8.89 -4.34
C ILE A 196 4.01 7.95 -5.44
N ALA A 197 3.66 6.73 -5.05
CA ALA A 197 2.98 5.77 -5.92
C ALA A 197 1.72 5.21 -5.22
N ILE A 198 0.55 5.34 -5.84
CA ILE A 198 -0.71 4.88 -5.25
C ILE A 198 -1.43 3.90 -6.18
N GLY A 199 -1.64 2.68 -5.71
CA GLY A 199 -2.25 1.56 -6.43
C GLY A 199 -3.72 1.40 -6.09
N ASN A 200 -4.56 1.21 -7.11
CA ASN A 200 -6.01 1.03 -6.97
C ASN A 200 -6.63 1.98 -5.90
N PRO A 201 -6.37 3.30 -5.97
CA PRO A 201 -6.55 4.17 -4.82
C PRO A 201 -7.95 4.78 -4.74
N THR A 202 -8.52 4.87 -3.53
CA THR A 202 -9.64 5.78 -3.28
C THR A 202 -9.12 7.21 -3.24
N LEU A 203 -9.68 8.10 -4.05
CA LEU A 203 -9.27 9.49 -4.23
C LEU A 203 -10.43 10.48 -4.20
N GLU A 204 -11.61 10.09 -4.68
CA GLU A 204 -12.83 10.89 -4.71
C GLU A 204 -14.06 9.97 -4.70
N PHE A 205 -14.72 9.86 -3.52
CA PHE A 205 -15.82 8.93 -3.23
C PHE A 205 -16.80 8.73 -4.41
N ASP A 206 -17.41 9.81 -4.88
CA ASP A 206 -18.45 9.69 -5.91
C ASP A 206 -17.89 9.24 -7.26
N THR A 207 -16.68 9.65 -7.66
CA THR A 207 -16.10 9.18 -8.93
C THR A 207 -15.68 7.72 -8.83
N ASP A 208 -15.04 7.33 -7.73
CA ASP A 208 -14.51 5.97 -7.56
C ASP A 208 -15.65 4.95 -7.42
N PHE A 209 -16.63 5.20 -6.54
CA PHE A 209 -17.71 4.24 -6.33
C PHE A 209 -18.78 4.23 -7.43
N ASN A 210 -18.99 5.33 -8.18
CA ASN A 210 -19.84 5.23 -9.38
C ASN A 210 -19.14 4.46 -10.52
N ALA A 211 -17.80 4.45 -10.55
CA ALA A 211 -17.07 3.63 -11.52
C ALA A 211 -17.27 2.12 -11.29
N GLU A 212 -17.54 1.67 -10.06
CA GLU A 212 -17.92 0.29 -9.75
C GLU A 212 -19.17 -0.16 -10.53
N GLY A 213 -20.24 0.62 -10.48
CA GLY A 213 -21.46 0.32 -11.25
C GLY A 213 -21.20 0.27 -12.76
N GLN A 214 -20.38 1.19 -13.27
CA GLN A 214 -19.95 1.19 -14.68
C GLN A 214 -19.08 -0.02 -15.03
N PHE A 215 -18.20 -0.44 -14.11
CA PHE A 215 -17.34 -1.59 -14.28
C PHE A 215 -18.17 -2.88 -14.35
N TYR A 216 -19.08 -3.09 -13.40
CA TYR A 216 -19.98 -4.25 -13.41
C TYR A 216 -20.77 -4.35 -14.72
N TRP A 217 -21.34 -3.25 -15.20
CA TRP A 217 -22.07 -3.25 -16.47
C TRP A 217 -21.16 -3.57 -17.67
N SER A 218 -20.03 -2.86 -17.78
CA SER A 218 -19.12 -3.02 -18.92
C SER A 218 -18.44 -4.39 -18.97
N HIS A 219 -18.36 -5.11 -17.85
CA HIS A 219 -17.80 -6.46 -17.75
C HIS A 219 -18.88 -7.56 -17.75
N GLY A 220 -20.14 -7.21 -18.01
CA GLY A 220 -21.24 -8.17 -18.13
C GLY A 220 -21.69 -8.80 -16.81
N LEU A 221 -21.36 -8.18 -15.68
CA LEU A 221 -21.69 -8.66 -14.33
C LEU A 221 -23.09 -8.23 -13.89
N ILE A 222 -23.62 -7.15 -14.47
CA ILE A 222 -25.02 -6.72 -14.29
C ILE A 222 -25.68 -6.41 -15.63
N SER A 223 -27.00 -6.58 -15.69
CA SER A 223 -27.79 -6.30 -16.88
C SER A 223 -27.89 -4.80 -17.20
N GLU A 224 -28.17 -4.49 -18.47
CA GLU A 224 -28.46 -3.13 -18.94
C GLU A 224 -29.57 -2.45 -18.12
N ASP A 225 -30.65 -3.18 -17.82
CA ASP A 225 -31.77 -2.69 -17.01
C ASP A 225 -31.35 -2.36 -15.58
N THR A 226 -30.50 -3.20 -14.97
CA THR A 226 -30.00 -3.00 -13.62
C THR A 226 -29.11 -1.76 -13.56
N TYR A 227 -28.19 -1.62 -14.51
CA TYR A 227 -27.29 -0.48 -14.58
C TYR A 227 -28.04 0.84 -14.80
N ASN A 228 -28.99 0.86 -15.74
CA ASN A 228 -29.80 2.05 -16.03
C ASN A 228 -30.69 2.43 -14.84
N PHE A 229 -31.33 1.45 -14.20
CA PHE A 229 -32.14 1.71 -13.01
C PHE A 229 -31.29 2.18 -11.82
N ALA A 230 -30.14 1.56 -11.57
CA ALA A 230 -29.20 1.99 -10.54
C ALA A 230 -28.79 3.45 -10.77
N ASN A 231 -28.27 3.80 -11.95
CA ASN A 231 -27.86 5.17 -12.24
C ASN A 231 -28.98 6.21 -12.11
N ALA A 232 -30.23 5.84 -12.44
CA ALA A 232 -31.37 6.75 -12.33
C ALA A 232 -31.91 6.89 -10.90
N ALA A 233 -31.95 5.80 -10.13
CA ALA A 233 -32.70 5.73 -8.87
C ALA A 233 -31.83 5.65 -7.62
N CYS A 234 -30.66 5.02 -7.71
CA CYS A 234 -29.66 4.91 -6.65
C CYS A 234 -28.30 4.48 -7.24
N ASN A 235 -27.52 5.46 -7.69
CA ASN A 235 -26.19 5.16 -8.23
C ASN A 235 -25.29 4.55 -7.16
N THR A 236 -24.22 3.87 -7.57
CA THR A 236 -23.42 3.04 -6.67
C THR A 236 -22.78 3.84 -5.54
N SER A 237 -22.37 5.10 -5.76
CA SER A 237 -21.87 5.93 -4.66
C SER A 237 -22.96 6.25 -3.63
N ARG A 238 -24.18 6.58 -4.05
CA ARG A 238 -25.31 6.76 -3.12
C ARG A 238 -25.64 5.47 -2.39
N LEU A 239 -25.62 4.33 -3.07
CA LEU A 239 -25.85 3.02 -2.46
C LEU A 239 -24.82 2.76 -1.37
N ARG A 240 -23.53 2.98 -1.65
CA ARG A 240 -22.42 2.83 -0.69
C ARG A 240 -22.61 3.71 0.54
N ARG A 241 -22.95 4.98 0.33
CA ARG A 241 -23.19 5.95 1.42
C ARG A 241 -24.35 5.53 2.33
N GLN A 242 -25.43 5.00 1.74
CA GLN A 242 -26.57 4.47 2.51
C GLN A 242 -26.26 3.14 3.22
N ALA A 243 -25.36 2.33 2.66
CA ALA A 243 -24.87 1.13 3.34
C ALA A 243 -24.03 1.47 4.58
N MET A 244 -23.17 2.50 4.49
CA MET A 244 -22.37 2.99 5.62
C MET A 244 -23.25 3.56 6.75
N SER A 245 -24.23 4.41 6.41
CA SER A 245 -25.18 4.96 7.40
C SER A 245 -26.23 3.95 7.88
N ARG A 246 -26.36 2.80 7.21
CA ARG A 246 -27.43 1.80 7.38
C ARG A 246 -28.83 2.39 7.18
N ASP A 247 -28.95 3.43 6.36
CA ASP A 247 -30.19 4.14 6.09
C ASP A 247 -30.51 4.09 4.59
N PHE A 248 -31.26 3.06 4.19
CA PHE A 248 -31.60 2.82 2.79
C PHE A 248 -32.95 3.43 2.41
N SER A 249 -32.94 4.31 1.40
CA SER A 249 -34.15 4.67 0.66
C SER A 249 -34.69 3.47 -0.12
N GLU A 250 -36.00 3.45 -0.38
CA GLU A 250 -36.66 2.32 -1.02
C GLU A 250 -36.05 1.96 -2.39
N SER A 251 -35.70 2.96 -3.20
CA SER A 251 -35.01 2.73 -4.48
C SER A 251 -33.65 2.04 -4.29
N CYS A 252 -32.89 2.41 -3.27
CA CYS A 252 -31.58 1.82 -3.00
C CYS A 252 -31.70 0.39 -2.47
N LYS A 253 -32.76 0.04 -1.73
CA LYS A 253 -33.01 -1.36 -1.34
C LYS A 253 -33.25 -2.24 -2.57
N ILE A 254 -34.02 -1.74 -3.53
CA ILE A 254 -34.28 -2.45 -4.79
C ILE A 254 -32.98 -2.61 -5.58
N VAL A 255 -32.20 -1.54 -5.74
CA VAL A 255 -30.91 -1.59 -6.44
C VAL A 255 -29.95 -2.56 -5.75
N ALA A 256 -29.84 -2.52 -4.42
CA ALA A 256 -29.01 -3.45 -3.65
C ALA A 256 -29.40 -4.91 -3.94
N ALA A 257 -30.70 -5.22 -3.92
CA ALA A 257 -31.21 -6.55 -4.20
C ALA A 257 -30.92 -7.01 -5.64
N LEU A 258 -31.07 -6.11 -6.63
CA LEU A 258 -30.76 -6.41 -8.03
C LEU A 258 -29.27 -6.68 -8.24
N ILE A 259 -28.39 -5.84 -7.66
CA ILE A 259 -26.94 -6.04 -7.75
C ILE A 259 -26.56 -7.34 -7.05
N HIS A 260 -27.02 -7.58 -5.82
CA HIS A 260 -26.71 -8.80 -5.07
C HIS A 260 -27.15 -10.08 -5.79
N ALA A 261 -28.29 -10.04 -6.49
CA ALA A 261 -28.79 -11.20 -7.26
C ALA A 261 -27.91 -11.53 -8.49
N GLN A 262 -27.14 -10.58 -8.99
CA GLN A 262 -26.28 -10.73 -10.17
C GLN A 262 -24.79 -10.83 -9.83
N VAL A 263 -24.40 -10.22 -8.71
CA VAL A 263 -23.04 -10.20 -8.16
C VAL A 263 -23.11 -10.61 -6.68
N PRO A 264 -23.25 -11.91 -6.39
CA PRO A 264 -23.30 -12.40 -5.02
C PRO A 264 -21.91 -12.31 -4.39
N GLU A 265 -21.67 -11.31 -3.53
CA GLU A 265 -20.36 -11.03 -2.88
C GLU A 265 -19.73 -12.23 -2.14
N GLN A 266 -20.50 -13.27 -1.81
CA GLN A 266 -19.99 -14.49 -1.16
C GLN A 266 -19.32 -15.45 -2.14
N ASP A 267 -19.71 -15.40 -3.42
CA ASP A 267 -19.26 -16.28 -4.49
C ASP A 267 -18.51 -15.51 -5.60
N PHE A 268 -18.30 -14.21 -5.42
CA PHE A 268 -17.65 -13.32 -6.37
C PHE A 268 -16.62 -12.43 -5.67
N ASP A 269 -15.38 -12.47 -6.15
CA ASP A 269 -14.30 -11.62 -5.63
C ASP A 269 -14.34 -10.25 -6.33
N THR A 270 -14.75 -9.22 -5.60
CA THR A 270 -14.76 -7.84 -6.11
C THR A 270 -13.37 -7.25 -6.26
N TYR A 271 -12.35 -7.85 -5.64
CA TYR A 271 -10.96 -7.43 -5.79
C TYR A 271 -10.29 -8.04 -7.03
N ASP A 272 -10.81 -9.14 -7.57
CA ASP A 272 -10.36 -9.75 -8.83
C ASP A 272 -11.52 -10.46 -9.53
N VAL A 273 -12.10 -9.80 -10.53
CA VAL A 273 -13.27 -10.35 -11.25
C VAL A 273 -12.96 -11.58 -12.10
N THR A 274 -11.68 -11.94 -12.22
CA THR A 274 -11.21 -13.12 -12.96
C THR A 274 -10.71 -14.23 -12.06
N ALA A 275 -10.62 -14.01 -10.74
CA ALA A 275 -10.13 -15.01 -9.81
C ALA A 275 -11.21 -16.04 -9.46
N ASP A 276 -10.77 -17.29 -9.31
CA ASP A 276 -11.54 -18.33 -8.65
C ASP A 276 -11.46 -18.15 -7.12
N SER A 277 -12.51 -18.53 -6.39
CA SER A 277 -12.49 -18.48 -4.92
C SER A 277 -11.58 -19.55 -4.30
N CYS A 278 -10.90 -19.23 -3.19
CA CYS A 278 -10.16 -20.22 -2.41
C CYS A 278 -11.11 -21.28 -1.81
N LEU A 279 -11.04 -22.50 -2.33
CA LEU A 279 -11.75 -23.66 -1.79
C LEU A 279 -10.89 -24.35 -0.71
N SER A 280 -10.71 -23.70 0.44
CA SER A 280 -9.84 -24.16 1.55
C SER A 280 -10.17 -25.56 2.11
N LYS A 281 -11.26 -26.19 1.64
CA LYS A 281 -11.65 -27.58 1.97
C LYS A 281 -11.42 -28.62 0.86
N ALA A 282 -10.97 -28.24 -0.35
CA ALA A 282 -10.96 -29.15 -1.51
C ALA A 282 -9.62 -29.26 -2.29
N ALA A 283 -8.65 -28.36 -2.12
CA ALA A 283 -7.46 -28.37 -2.99
C ALA A 283 -6.23 -29.03 -2.33
N THR A 284 -6.13 -30.35 -2.48
CA THR A 284 -4.84 -31.04 -2.56
C THR A 284 -4.18 -30.73 -3.91
N ASN A 285 -2.94 -30.24 -3.88
CA ASN A 285 -1.97 -30.25 -4.99
C ASN A 285 -2.47 -29.72 -6.34
N VAL A 286 -2.45 -28.41 -6.53
CA VAL A 286 -2.23 -27.83 -7.87
C VAL A 286 -0.90 -27.08 -7.83
N ARG A 287 0.15 -27.74 -8.32
CA ARG A 287 1.36 -27.07 -8.77
C ARG A 287 1.11 -26.62 -10.20
N ALA A 288 0.98 -25.33 -10.42
CA ALA A 288 1.19 -24.72 -11.73
C ALA A 288 2.16 -23.55 -11.54
N GLU A 289 3.27 -23.57 -12.27
CA GLU A 289 4.12 -22.38 -12.42
C GLU A 289 3.23 -21.23 -12.95
N GLU A 290 3.31 -20.08 -12.30
CA GLU A 290 2.54 -18.84 -12.57
C GLU A 290 1.06 -18.78 -12.12
N SER A 291 0.53 -19.71 -11.32
CA SER A 291 -0.81 -19.50 -10.70
C SER A 291 -0.71 -18.69 -9.41
N THR A 292 -1.46 -17.59 -9.31
CA THR A 292 -1.68 -16.86 -8.04
C THR A 292 -2.19 -17.82 -6.97
N ASP A 293 -1.57 -17.82 -5.79
CA ASP A 293 -2.04 -18.62 -4.67
C ASP A 293 -3.34 -18.00 -4.11
N LEU A 294 -4.46 -18.66 -4.40
CA LEU A 294 -5.80 -18.19 -4.01
C LEU A 294 -5.97 -18.16 -2.48
N CYS A 295 -5.22 -18.98 -1.73
CA CYS A 295 -5.39 -19.15 -0.29
C CYS A 295 -4.30 -18.45 0.53
N ILE A 296 -3.47 -17.62 -0.10
CA ILE A 296 -2.34 -16.91 0.53
C ILE A 296 -2.71 -16.13 1.79
N GLN A 297 -3.93 -15.56 1.84
CA GLN A 297 -4.43 -14.82 3.01
C GLN A 297 -4.60 -15.73 4.23
N ASP A 298 -5.10 -16.95 4.06
CA ASP A 298 -5.24 -17.93 5.15
C ASP A 298 -3.87 -18.38 5.67
N GLU A 299 -2.93 -18.59 4.76
CA GLU A 299 -1.57 -19.02 5.06
C GLU A 299 -0.79 -17.94 5.79
N MET A 300 -0.96 -16.69 5.37
CA MET A 300 -0.40 -15.51 6.02
C MET A 300 -0.97 -15.32 7.43
N ASN A 301 -2.29 -15.39 7.60
CA ASN A 301 -2.91 -15.31 8.93
C ASN A 301 -2.40 -16.43 9.86
N LYS A 302 -2.27 -17.66 9.36
CA LYS A 302 -1.70 -18.78 10.14
C LYS A 302 -0.24 -18.53 10.50
N TYR A 303 0.57 -18.05 9.56
CA TYR A 303 2.00 -17.82 9.76
C TYR A 303 2.27 -16.73 10.81
N LEU A 304 1.64 -15.56 10.69
CA LEU A 304 1.85 -14.42 11.60
C LEU A 304 1.28 -14.65 13.01
N ASN A 305 0.37 -15.61 13.18
CA ASN A 305 -0.14 -16.02 14.48
C ASN A 305 0.71 -17.09 15.20
N ARG A 306 1.79 -17.58 14.59
CA ARG A 306 2.69 -18.50 15.28
C ARG A 306 3.55 -17.74 16.30
N LYS A 307 3.68 -18.32 17.50
CA LYS A 307 4.47 -17.72 18.59
C LYS A 307 5.96 -17.58 18.25
N ASP A 308 6.53 -18.53 17.53
CA ASP A 308 7.95 -18.48 17.11
C ASP A 308 8.19 -17.39 16.05
N VAL A 309 7.21 -17.15 15.17
CA VAL A 309 7.24 -16.04 14.21
C VAL A 309 7.15 -14.69 14.92
N GLN A 310 6.19 -14.53 15.83
CA GLN A 310 6.03 -13.31 16.63
C GLN A 310 7.30 -13.01 17.43
N GLN A 311 7.90 -14.02 18.06
CA GLN A 311 9.16 -13.87 18.78
C GLN A 311 10.31 -13.45 17.85
N ALA A 312 10.44 -14.07 16.67
CA ALA A 312 11.49 -13.72 15.70
C ALA A 312 11.33 -12.29 15.14
N MET A 313 10.09 -11.80 15.04
CA MET A 313 9.77 -10.45 14.59
C MET A 313 9.74 -9.42 15.74
N HIS A 314 10.04 -9.83 16.98
CA HIS A 314 9.92 -8.99 18.18
C HIS A 314 8.52 -8.41 18.39
N ALA A 315 7.50 -9.08 17.85
CA ALA A 315 6.11 -8.64 17.86
C ALA A 315 5.37 -9.11 19.12
N GLN A 316 4.39 -8.32 19.54
CA GLN A 316 3.56 -8.58 20.71
C GLN A 316 2.08 -8.36 20.38
N LEU A 317 1.22 -9.23 20.92
CA LEU A 317 -0.22 -9.06 20.89
C LEU A 317 -0.67 -8.30 22.14
N VAL A 318 -1.06 -7.04 21.97
CA VAL A 318 -1.48 -6.18 23.09
C VAL A 318 -2.99 -5.97 23.07
N ALA A 319 -3.65 -6.54 24.08
CA ALA A 319 -5.11 -6.52 24.25
C ALA A 319 -5.90 -7.12 23.06
N ILE A 320 -5.27 -8.04 22.33
CA ILE A 320 -5.88 -8.91 21.30
C ILE A 320 -5.37 -10.34 21.52
N SER A 321 -6.15 -11.34 21.09
CA SER A 321 -5.77 -12.75 21.21
C SER A 321 -4.99 -13.28 20.00
N ASN A 322 -5.29 -12.75 18.81
CA ASN A 322 -4.69 -13.12 17.54
C ASN A 322 -4.44 -11.85 16.71
N TRP A 323 -3.41 -11.89 15.88
CA TRP A 323 -3.19 -10.94 14.80
C TRP A 323 -4.21 -11.21 13.68
N THR A 324 -4.71 -10.16 13.02
CA THR A 324 -5.61 -10.27 11.86
C THR A 324 -5.18 -9.33 10.73
N ALA A 325 -5.44 -9.73 9.49
CA ALA A 325 -5.10 -8.97 8.29
C ALA A 325 -5.68 -7.54 8.28
N CYS A 326 -6.96 -7.42 8.64
CA CYS A 326 -7.63 -6.15 8.85
C CYS A 326 -8.31 -6.16 10.23
N THR A 327 -8.27 -5.03 10.92
CA THR A 327 -8.81 -4.90 12.28
C THR A 327 -10.19 -4.26 12.27
N HIS A 328 -11.10 -4.79 13.10
CA HIS A 328 -12.38 -4.13 13.42
C HIS A 328 -12.34 -3.41 14.77
N ARG A 329 -11.16 -3.38 15.42
CA ARG A 329 -10.99 -2.75 16.75
C ARG A 329 -11.01 -1.22 16.65
N ILE A 330 -10.50 -0.67 15.55
CA ILE A 330 -10.50 0.76 15.30
C ILE A 330 -11.90 1.17 14.80
N LYS A 331 -12.48 2.19 15.42
CA LYS A 331 -13.61 2.92 14.85
C LYS A 331 -13.03 4.09 14.09
N TYR A 332 -12.78 3.84 12.81
CA TYR A 332 -12.28 4.85 11.92
C TYR A 332 -13.39 5.85 11.58
N ASP A 333 -13.06 7.14 11.50
CA ASP A 333 -14.00 8.17 11.08
C ASP A 333 -14.38 8.00 9.61
N GLU A 334 -15.50 7.33 9.37
CA GLU A 334 -16.02 7.04 8.03
C GLU A 334 -16.30 8.30 7.19
N SER A 335 -16.49 9.47 7.81
CA SER A 335 -16.67 10.72 7.07
C SER A 335 -15.41 11.12 6.28
N ASN A 336 -14.24 10.60 6.66
CA ASN A 336 -13.00 10.89 5.95
C ASN A 336 -12.96 10.30 4.54
N LEU A 337 -13.69 9.22 4.29
CA LEU A 337 -13.82 8.62 2.96
C LEU A 337 -14.48 9.60 1.97
N GLU A 338 -15.27 10.57 2.45
CA GLU A 338 -15.88 11.63 1.63
C GLU A 338 -14.92 12.80 1.33
N ASN A 339 -13.78 12.88 2.02
CA ASN A 339 -12.80 13.96 1.80
C ASN A 339 -11.94 13.62 0.58
N PRO A 340 -12.06 14.35 -0.54
CA PRO A 340 -11.32 14.00 -1.75
C PRO A 340 -9.83 14.32 -1.59
N THR A 341 -8.97 13.33 -1.83
CA THR A 341 -7.50 13.50 -1.80
C THR A 341 -6.88 13.77 -3.17
N ILE A 342 -7.67 13.71 -4.26
CA ILE A 342 -7.20 14.10 -5.59
C ILE A 342 -6.67 15.55 -5.64
N GLY A 343 -7.24 16.45 -4.83
CA GLY A 343 -6.74 17.83 -4.67
C GLY A 343 -5.37 17.88 -4.00
N VAL A 344 -5.15 17.03 -2.99
CA VAL A 344 -3.84 16.88 -2.30
C VAL A 344 -2.78 16.34 -3.26
N VAL A 345 -3.14 15.35 -4.09
CA VAL A 345 -2.29 14.87 -5.18
C VAL A 345 -1.89 16.02 -6.11
N GLY A 346 -2.84 16.91 -6.43
CA GLY A 346 -2.58 18.12 -7.22
C GLY A 346 -1.56 19.06 -6.59
N SER A 347 -1.70 19.34 -5.30
CA SER A 347 -0.76 20.17 -4.53
C SER A 347 0.64 19.57 -4.54
N LEU A 348 0.78 18.25 -4.36
CA LEU A 348 2.07 17.55 -4.40
C LEU A 348 2.76 17.68 -5.77
N VAL A 349 2.01 17.49 -6.85
CA VAL A 349 2.51 17.68 -8.22
C VAL A 349 2.96 19.14 -8.43
N GLY A 350 2.18 20.11 -7.91
CA GLY A 350 2.52 21.53 -7.94
C GLY A 350 3.82 21.86 -7.20
N SER A 351 4.08 21.19 -6.08
CA SER A 351 5.30 21.30 -5.28
C SER A 351 6.50 20.52 -5.85
N GLY A 352 6.34 19.86 -7.00
CA GLY A 352 7.43 19.15 -7.69
C GLY A 352 7.64 17.70 -7.25
N ILE A 353 6.77 17.14 -6.39
CA ILE A 353 6.77 15.72 -6.07
C ILE A 353 6.19 14.94 -7.24
N ARG A 354 6.90 13.91 -7.72
CA ARG A 354 6.37 13.05 -8.78
C ARG A 354 5.29 12.13 -8.23
N VAL A 355 4.22 11.94 -9.01
CA VAL A 355 3.11 11.05 -8.64
C VAL A 355 2.92 10.00 -9.71
N LEU A 356 2.92 8.73 -9.29
CA LEU A 356 2.39 7.62 -10.08
C LEU A 356 1.06 7.15 -9.47
N VAL A 357 0.02 7.13 -10.29
CA VAL A 357 -1.25 6.49 -9.95
C VAL A 357 -1.39 5.27 -10.85
N TYR A 358 -1.66 4.10 -10.28
CA TYR A 358 -1.83 2.89 -11.07
C TYR A 358 -3.05 2.09 -10.61
N SER A 359 -3.58 1.26 -11.51
CA SER A 359 -4.71 0.38 -11.21
C SER A 359 -4.50 -0.99 -11.87
N GLY A 360 -4.80 -2.07 -11.15
CA GLY A 360 -5.13 -3.34 -11.79
C GLY A 360 -6.41 -3.23 -12.61
N ASP A 361 -6.44 -3.82 -13.81
CA ASP A 361 -7.60 -3.74 -14.71
C ASP A 361 -8.69 -4.80 -14.43
N GLN A 362 -8.48 -5.69 -13.45
CA GLN A 362 -9.48 -6.66 -12.96
C GLN A 362 -10.08 -6.27 -11.60
N ASP A 363 -9.70 -5.13 -11.04
CA ASP A 363 -10.25 -4.62 -9.79
C ASP A 363 -11.64 -3.99 -10.01
N ALA A 364 -12.67 -4.60 -9.43
CA ALA A 364 -14.01 -4.02 -9.41
C ALA A 364 -14.27 -3.14 -8.17
N ALA A 365 -13.50 -3.30 -7.09
CA ALA A 365 -13.70 -2.53 -5.86
C ALA A 365 -13.35 -1.06 -6.04
N ILE A 366 -12.25 -0.75 -6.76
CA ILE A 366 -11.86 0.61 -7.15
C ILE A 366 -11.42 0.63 -8.61
N PRO A 367 -12.38 0.62 -9.56
CA PRO A 367 -12.06 0.40 -10.96
C PRO A 367 -11.18 1.48 -11.56
N PHE A 368 -10.25 1.03 -12.41
CA PHE A 368 -9.34 1.88 -13.18
C PHE A 368 -10.05 3.01 -13.95
N ILE A 369 -11.33 2.83 -14.31
CA ILE A 369 -12.15 3.80 -15.03
C ILE A 369 -12.29 5.11 -14.24
N GLY A 370 -12.61 5.02 -12.95
CA GLY A 370 -12.74 6.17 -12.04
C GLY A 370 -11.40 6.85 -11.82
N THR A 371 -10.38 6.07 -11.44
CA THR A 371 -9.02 6.55 -11.22
C THR A 371 -8.44 7.26 -12.44
N ARG A 372 -8.58 6.69 -13.65
CA ARG A 372 -8.13 7.32 -14.90
C ARG A 372 -8.83 8.65 -15.16
N SER A 373 -10.14 8.71 -14.91
CA SER A 373 -10.93 9.92 -15.06
C SER A 373 -10.44 11.04 -14.14
N LEU A 374 -10.17 10.71 -12.87
CA LEU A 374 -9.63 11.65 -11.89
C LEU A 374 -8.25 12.18 -12.28
N VAL A 375 -7.31 11.30 -12.65
CA VAL A 375 -5.95 11.72 -13.05
C VAL A 375 -5.98 12.60 -14.31
N ASN A 376 -6.81 12.26 -15.29
CA ASN A 376 -6.98 13.08 -16.50
C ASN A 376 -7.66 14.42 -16.22
N ARG A 377 -8.59 14.49 -15.26
CA ARG A 377 -9.20 15.75 -14.81
C ARG A 377 -8.17 16.62 -14.11
N LEU A 378 -7.39 16.03 -13.22
CA LEU A 378 -6.33 16.71 -12.48
C LEU A 378 -5.25 17.27 -13.41
N SER A 379 -4.79 16.50 -14.41
CA SER A 379 -3.77 16.98 -15.35
C SER A 379 -4.22 18.23 -16.11
N LYS A 380 -5.50 18.29 -16.49
CA LYS A 380 -6.11 19.49 -17.12
C LYS A 380 -6.22 20.66 -16.15
N GLN A 381 -6.66 20.41 -14.91
CA GLN A 381 -6.76 21.45 -13.87
C GLN A 381 -5.39 22.09 -13.57
N LEU A 382 -4.32 21.29 -13.60
CA LEU A 382 -2.95 21.75 -13.41
C LEU A 382 -2.29 22.32 -14.69
N GLY A 383 -2.97 22.29 -15.84
CA GLY A 383 -2.41 22.74 -17.11
C GLY A 383 -1.21 21.92 -17.60
N LEU A 384 -1.13 20.64 -17.23
CA LEU A 384 -0.02 19.76 -17.60
C LEU A 384 -0.19 19.24 -19.03
N ASN A 385 0.82 19.47 -19.87
CA ASN A 385 0.88 18.88 -21.20
C ASN A 385 1.05 17.36 -21.11
N THR A 386 0.42 16.62 -22.02
CA THR A 386 0.68 15.18 -22.19
C THR A 386 2.05 15.00 -22.82
N THR A 387 3.01 14.42 -22.08
CA THR A 387 4.38 14.15 -22.55
C THR A 387 4.53 12.73 -23.11
N VAL A 388 3.70 11.79 -22.63
CA VAL A 388 3.54 10.46 -23.22
C VAL A 388 2.05 10.22 -23.46
N PRO A 389 1.59 10.07 -24.71
CA PRO A 389 0.19 9.82 -25.01
C PRO A 389 -0.27 8.45 -24.49
N TYR A 390 -1.57 8.28 -24.28
CA TYR A 390 -2.14 7.01 -23.83
C TYR A 390 -1.80 5.88 -24.80
N LYS A 391 -0.97 4.93 -24.36
CA LYS A 391 -0.43 3.86 -25.21
C LYS A 391 -0.12 2.61 -24.38
N PRO A 392 0.01 1.42 -25.00
CA PRO A 392 0.46 0.25 -24.28
C PRO A 392 1.90 0.43 -23.78
N TRP A 393 2.19 -0.19 -22.64
CA TRP A 393 3.55 -0.43 -22.19
C TRP A 393 3.81 -1.95 -22.12
N PHE A 394 5.07 -2.35 -22.16
CA PHE A 394 5.46 -3.74 -22.32
C PHE A 394 6.32 -4.26 -21.16
N ASP A 395 6.09 -5.51 -20.79
CA ASP A 395 6.99 -6.31 -19.96
C ASP A 395 7.56 -7.45 -20.82
N GLY A 396 8.83 -7.31 -21.22
CA GLY A 396 9.41 -8.16 -22.27
C GLY A 396 8.68 -7.98 -23.60
N PHE A 397 8.10 -9.05 -24.13
CA PHE A 397 7.38 -9.05 -25.42
C PHE A 397 5.85 -9.02 -25.27
N GLN A 398 5.34 -8.86 -24.05
CA GLN A 398 3.91 -8.86 -23.76
C GLN A 398 3.45 -7.49 -23.29
N VAL A 399 2.21 -7.12 -23.63
CA VAL A 399 1.58 -5.90 -23.12
C VAL A 399 1.45 -6.04 -21.59
N GLY A 400 2.10 -5.13 -20.88
CA GLY A 400 2.02 -5.01 -19.41
C GLY A 400 0.78 -4.23 -18.96
N GLY A 401 0.27 -3.34 -19.81
CA GLY A 401 -0.92 -2.52 -19.58
C GLY A 401 -0.88 -1.26 -20.43
N TRP A 402 -1.53 -0.18 -19.99
CA TRP A 402 -1.55 1.11 -20.68
C TRP A 402 -1.04 2.22 -19.78
N THR A 403 -0.41 3.23 -20.35
CA THR A 403 0.13 4.36 -19.58
C THR A 403 -0.08 5.69 -20.30
N GLN A 404 -0.18 6.76 -19.50
CA GLN A 404 -0.17 8.14 -19.97
C GLN A 404 0.61 9.00 -18.97
N VAL A 405 1.43 9.93 -19.48
CA VAL A 405 2.30 10.77 -18.64
C VAL A 405 2.06 12.23 -18.97
N TYR A 406 2.04 13.05 -17.92
CA TYR A 406 1.76 14.47 -17.96
C TYR A 406 2.88 15.28 -17.28
N GLY A 407 3.20 16.42 -17.88
CA GLY A 407 4.22 17.35 -17.40
C GLY A 407 5.65 16.90 -17.68
N GLU A 408 6.56 17.87 -17.70
CA GLU A 408 8.00 17.62 -17.77
C GLU A 408 8.47 16.78 -16.57
N ASN A 409 9.52 15.99 -16.75
CA ASN A 409 10.08 15.10 -15.71
C ASN A 409 9.07 14.09 -15.11
N ASN A 410 8.04 13.72 -15.87
CA ASN A 410 7.05 12.71 -15.49
C ASN A 410 6.32 13.05 -14.18
N LYS A 411 5.98 14.34 -14.02
CA LYS A 411 5.33 14.91 -12.82
C LYS A 411 4.11 14.11 -12.36
N LEU A 412 3.24 13.74 -13.29
CA LEU A 412 2.04 12.94 -13.03
C LEU A 412 1.95 11.82 -14.07
N SER A 413 1.91 10.58 -13.62
CA SER A 413 1.81 9.39 -14.47
C SER A 413 0.60 8.56 -14.07
N TYR A 414 -0.10 8.02 -15.06
CA TYR A 414 -1.13 7.02 -14.87
C TYR A 414 -0.74 5.72 -15.58
N ALA A 415 -1.02 4.58 -14.97
CA ALA A 415 -0.86 3.28 -15.62
C ALA A 415 -1.94 2.27 -15.21
N THR A 416 -2.36 1.42 -16.14
CA THR A 416 -3.01 0.15 -15.79
C THR A 416 -1.99 -0.98 -15.81
N ILE A 417 -2.21 -1.99 -14.98
CA ILE A 417 -1.52 -3.28 -15.04
C ILE A 417 -2.52 -4.31 -15.56
N ARG A 418 -2.20 -4.93 -16.69
CA ARG A 418 -3.06 -5.90 -17.34
C ARG A 418 -3.12 -7.20 -16.56
N GLY A 419 -4.33 -7.70 -16.31
CA GLY A 419 -4.60 -8.92 -15.55
C GLY A 419 -4.30 -8.78 -14.06
N ALA A 420 -4.22 -7.55 -13.54
CA ALA A 420 -3.99 -7.30 -12.13
C ALA A 420 -5.31 -7.02 -11.41
N SER A 421 -5.44 -7.64 -10.24
CA SER A 421 -6.46 -7.40 -9.23
C SER A 421 -6.24 -6.09 -8.47
N HIS A 422 -7.03 -5.86 -7.43
CA HIS A 422 -6.85 -4.78 -6.44
C HIS A 422 -5.44 -4.81 -5.83
N MET A 423 -5.00 -6.00 -5.39
CA MET A 423 -3.63 -6.27 -4.96
C MET A 423 -2.77 -6.57 -6.19
N ALA A 424 -2.53 -5.56 -7.02
CA ALA A 424 -1.85 -5.74 -8.31
C ALA A 424 -0.48 -6.47 -8.23
N PRO A 425 0.36 -6.27 -7.19
CA PRO A 425 1.61 -7.01 -7.05
C PRO A 425 1.42 -8.50 -6.68
N LEU A 426 0.27 -8.90 -6.13
CA LEU A 426 -0.05 -10.31 -5.88
C LEU A 426 -0.38 -11.04 -7.19
N SER A 427 -1.30 -10.49 -7.99
CA SER A 427 -1.87 -11.11 -9.19
C SER A 427 -1.03 -10.92 -10.46
N SER A 428 -0.24 -9.84 -10.54
CA SER A 428 0.65 -9.54 -11.66
C SER A 428 2.05 -9.14 -11.19
N PRO A 429 2.76 -10.02 -10.44
CA PRO A 429 3.97 -9.68 -9.69
C PRO A 429 5.10 -9.14 -10.57
N LYS A 430 5.37 -9.78 -11.70
CA LYS A 430 6.43 -9.36 -12.63
C LYS A 430 6.17 -7.97 -13.22
N ARG A 431 4.94 -7.74 -13.71
CA ARG A 431 4.51 -6.45 -14.28
C ARG A 431 4.55 -5.34 -13.22
N SER A 432 4.13 -5.65 -12.00
CA SER A 432 4.22 -4.75 -10.85
C SER A 432 5.67 -4.34 -10.55
N LEU A 433 6.61 -5.29 -10.49
CA LEU A 433 8.03 -4.98 -10.29
C LEU A 433 8.60 -4.10 -11.43
N THR A 434 8.26 -4.39 -12.69
CA THR A 434 8.66 -3.56 -13.84
C THR A 434 8.14 -2.11 -13.70
N LEU A 435 6.88 -1.94 -13.27
CA LEU A 435 6.30 -0.62 -13.03
C LEU A 435 6.99 0.11 -11.86
N PHE A 436 7.24 -0.59 -10.77
CA PHE A 436 7.92 -0.05 -9.60
C PHE A 436 9.35 0.40 -9.91
N ALA A 437 10.11 -0.40 -10.67
CA ALA A 437 11.47 -0.04 -11.09
C ALA A 437 11.49 1.24 -11.95
N ALA A 438 10.55 1.38 -12.89
CA ALA A 438 10.42 2.59 -13.72
C ALA A 438 10.06 3.82 -12.88
N PHE A 439 9.15 3.67 -11.92
CA PHE A 439 8.75 4.72 -10.99
C PHE A 439 9.93 5.28 -10.17
N LEU A 440 10.72 4.38 -9.56
CA LEU A 440 11.89 4.76 -8.77
C LEU A 440 12.95 5.44 -9.65
N ALA A 441 13.17 4.93 -10.86
CA ALA A 441 14.10 5.52 -11.83
C ALA A 441 13.63 6.87 -12.41
N GLY A 442 12.39 7.28 -12.15
CA GLY A 442 11.80 8.50 -12.72
C GLY A 442 11.63 8.42 -14.23
N LYS A 443 11.46 7.23 -14.79
CA LYS A 443 11.32 6.98 -16.23
C LYS A 443 9.88 6.61 -16.58
N PRO A 444 9.38 6.97 -17.78
CA PRO A 444 8.14 6.40 -18.30
C PRO A 444 8.28 4.88 -18.49
N LEU A 445 7.16 4.17 -18.45
CA LEU A 445 7.12 2.75 -18.79
C LEU A 445 7.49 2.55 -20.26
N ALA A 446 8.26 1.48 -20.53
CA ALA A 446 8.73 1.16 -21.88
C ALA A 446 7.57 0.81 -22.80
N ALA A 447 7.64 1.30 -24.05
CA ALA A 447 6.58 1.17 -25.04
C ALA A 447 7.01 0.30 -26.22
#